data_AF-A0A847JF35-F1
#
_entry.id   AF-A0A847JF35-F1
#
_cell.length_a   1.000
_cell.length_b   1.000
_cell.length_c   1.000
_cell.angle_alpha   90.00
_cell.angle_beta   90.00
_cell.angle_gamma   90.00
#
_symmetry.space_group_name_H-M   'P 1'
#
loop_
_entity.id
_entity.type
_entity.pdbx_description
1 polymer ?
#
loop_
_entity_poly.entity_id
_entity_poly.type
_entity_poly.pdbx_seq_one_letter_code
_entity_poly.pdbx_strand_id
1 'polypeptide(L)'
;EKKMTEDFEKKYGQPPSDKTWSGWIGMRALLESIEAAKSTKPQDIVTALEKWQNTEGKFPFYFREWDHQMVRPAVIVQVKKQISDKWNYFDVLKNTSDTIADTEKAFGTKEEIGCSMPAL
;
A
#
# COMPACT_ATOMS: atom_id res chain seq x y z
N GLU A 1 -4.90 -10.02 0.43
CA GLU A 1 -4.07 -10.01 -0.81
C GLU A 1 -4.05 -11.32 -1.61
N LYS A 2 -3.80 -12.50 -0.99
CA LYS A 2 -3.69 -13.80 -1.70
C LYS A 2 -4.82 -14.09 -2.70
N LYS A 3 -6.06 -13.87 -2.26
CA LYS A 3 -7.25 -14.07 -3.10
C LYS A 3 -7.26 -13.20 -4.36
N MET A 4 -6.79 -11.95 -4.25
CA MET A 4 -6.68 -11.05 -5.42
C MET A 4 -5.67 -11.60 -6.43
N THR A 5 -4.51 -12.06 -5.97
CA THR A 5 -3.49 -12.68 -6.83
C THR A 5 -4.04 -13.92 -7.53
N GLU A 6 -4.67 -14.83 -6.79
CA GLU A 6 -5.27 -16.06 -7.34
C GLU A 6 -6.34 -15.75 -8.41
N ASP A 7 -7.23 -14.79 -8.13
CA ASP A 7 -8.27 -14.38 -9.08
C ASP A 7 -7.68 -13.72 -10.33
N PHE A 8 -6.65 -12.88 -10.16
CA PHE A 8 -5.98 -12.22 -11.26
C PHE A 8 -5.25 -13.22 -12.16
N GLU A 9 -4.50 -14.16 -11.58
CA GLU A 9 -3.82 -15.22 -12.30
C GLU A 9 -4.81 -16.12 -13.06
N LYS A 10 -5.92 -16.51 -12.41
CA LYS A 10 -6.97 -17.30 -13.04
C LYS A 10 -7.59 -16.58 -14.25
N LYS A 11 -7.76 -15.26 -14.16
CA LYS A 11 -8.42 -14.47 -15.20
C LYS A 11 -7.49 -14.11 -16.37
N TYR A 12 -6.23 -13.79 -16.08
CA TYR A 12 -5.31 -13.19 -17.05
C TYR A 12 -4.12 -14.09 -17.42
N GLY A 13 -3.96 -15.25 -16.77
CA GLY A 13 -2.88 -16.20 -17.06
C GLY A 13 -1.48 -15.66 -16.73
N GLN A 14 -1.38 -14.66 -15.86
CA GLN A 14 -0.14 -14.03 -15.43
C GLN A 14 -0.29 -13.43 -14.02
N PRO A 15 0.81 -13.29 -13.25
CA PRO A 15 0.73 -12.64 -11.94
C PRO A 15 0.44 -11.13 -12.06
N PRO A 16 -0.17 -10.52 -11.01
CA PRO A 16 -0.40 -9.08 -10.98
C PRO A 16 0.91 -8.31 -10.87
N SER A 17 0.98 -7.13 -11.51
CA SER A 17 2.06 -6.18 -11.29
C SER A 17 1.84 -5.36 -10.01
N ASP A 18 2.86 -4.60 -9.60
CA ASP A 18 2.74 -3.58 -8.55
C ASP A 18 1.63 -2.57 -8.87
N LYS A 19 1.42 -2.24 -10.15
CA LYS A 19 0.35 -1.32 -10.59
C LYS A 19 -1.03 -1.94 -10.47
N THR A 20 -1.19 -3.22 -10.79
CA THR A 20 -2.44 -3.95 -10.55
C THR A 20 -2.78 -3.93 -9.06
N TRP A 21 -1.81 -4.26 -8.21
CA TRP A 21 -1.99 -4.22 -6.77
C TRP A 21 -2.34 -2.81 -6.27
N SER A 22 -1.64 -1.78 -6.77
CA SER A 22 -1.87 -0.37 -6.38
C SER A 22 -3.29 0.11 -6.70
N GLY A 23 -3.80 -0.22 -7.90
CA GLY A 23 -5.18 0.09 -8.27
C GLY A 23 -6.20 -0.67 -7.43
N TRP A 24 -5.96 -1.96 -7.19
CA TRP A 24 -6.84 -2.79 -6.36
C TRP A 24 -6.91 -2.30 -4.92
N ILE A 25 -5.77 -2.03 -4.29
CA ILE A 25 -5.74 -1.60 -2.89
C ILE A 25 -6.31 -0.20 -2.71
N GLY A 26 -6.03 0.72 -3.64
CA GLY A 26 -6.55 2.08 -3.61
C GLY A 26 -8.08 2.08 -3.71
N MET A 27 -8.63 1.26 -4.63
CA MET A 27 -10.07 1.10 -4.75
C MET A 27 -10.68 0.47 -3.50
N ARG A 28 -10.06 -0.58 -2.96
CA ARG A 28 -10.54 -1.21 -1.72
C ARG A 28 -10.59 -0.22 -0.56
N ALA A 29 -9.51 0.53 -0.32
CA ALA A 29 -9.45 1.51 0.76
C ALA A 29 -10.50 2.61 0.58
N LEU A 30 -10.72 3.09 -0.66
CA LEU A 30 -11.75 4.07 -0.98
C LEU A 30 -13.16 3.53 -0.65
N LEU A 31 -13.49 2.32 -1.12
CA LEU A 31 -14.81 1.73 -0.91
C LEU A 31 -15.07 1.45 0.57
N GLU A 32 -14.10 0.88 1.29
CA GLU A 32 -14.20 0.64 2.73
C GLU A 32 -14.37 1.96 3.50
N SER A 33 -13.72 3.04 3.06
CA SER A 33 -13.86 4.37 3.66
C SER A 33 -15.23 5.01 3.39
N ILE A 34 -15.79 4.83 2.18
CA ILE A 34 -17.17 5.23 1.86
C ILE A 34 -18.18 4.51 2.75
N GLU A 35 -18.00 3.20 2.94
CA GLU A 35 -18.86 2.40 3.82
C GLU A 35 -18.76 2.84 5.28
N ALA A 36 -17.54 3.08 5.79
CA ALA A 36 -17.31 3.56 7.14
C ALA A 36 -17.90 4.96 7.37
N ALA A 37 -17.74 5.87 6.40
CA ALA A 37 -18.28 7.22 6.44
C ALA A 37 -19.80 7.27 6.23
N LYS A 38 -20.39 6.23 5.64
CA LYS A 38 -21.79 6.22 5.15
C LYS A 38 -22.09 7.44 4.26
N SER A 39 -21.10 7.86 3.49
CA SER A 39 -21.13 9.12 2.75
C SER A 39 -20.25 9.02 1.51
N THR A 40 -20.64 9.74 0.47
CA THR A 40 -19.83 9.94 -0.73
C THR A 40 -19.28 11.37 -0.82
N LYS A 41 -19.44 12.18 0.24
CA LYS A 41 -18.86 13.52 0.30
C LYS A 41 -17.34 13.42 0.46
N PRO A 42 -16.55 14.22 -0.29
CA PRO A 42 -15.09 14.12 -0.25
C PRO A 42 -14.50 14.22 1.16
N GLN A 43 -14.92 15.20 1.96
CA GLN A 43 -14.37 15.42 3.31
C GLN A 43 -14.64 14.25 4.26
N ASP A 44 -15.84 13.66 4.18
CA ASP A 44 -16.20 12.50 4.99
C ASP A 44 -15.35 11.27 4.60
N ILE A 45 -15.11 11.08 3.30
CA ILE A 45 -14.26 9.99 2.78
C ILE A 45 -12.81 10.18 3.24
N VAL A 46 -12.24 11.39 3.10
CA VAL A 46 -10.85 11.64 3.51
C VAL A 46 -10.70 11.41 5.02
N THR A 47 -11.63 11.92 5.83
CA THR A 47 -11.64 11.67 7.29
C THR A 47 -11.67 10.18 7.63
N ALA A 48 -12.35 9.37 6.82
CA ALA A 48 -12.37 7.91 6.98
C ALA A 48 -11.08 7.25 6.48
N LEU A 49 -10.50 7.71 5.37
CA LEU A 49 -9.21 7.22 4.84
C LEU A 49 -8.05 7.47 5.81
N GLU A 50 -8.03 8.60 6.52
CA GLU A 50 -7.00 8.91 7.53
C GLU A 50 -7.06 7.97 8.75
N LYS A 51 -8.21 7.31 8.96
CA LYS A 51 -8.41 6.27 9.99
C LYS A 51 -8.31 4.86 9.42
N TRP A 52 -8.22 4.72 8.11
CA TRP A 52 -8.21 3.45 7.42
C TRP A 52 -6.85 2.77 7.58
N GLN A 53 -6.86 1.48 7.88
CA GLN A 53 -5.66 0.67 7.99
C GLN A 53 -5.94 -0.75 7.52
N ASN A 54 -5.07 -1.30 6.70
CA ASN A 54 -5.05 -2.74 6.47
C ASN A 54 -4.15 -3.43 7.49
N THR A 55 -4.68 -4.49 8.12
CA THR A 55 -3.99 -5.27 9.15
C THR A 55 -3.91 -6.76 8.81
N GLU A 56 -4.20 -7.15 7.57
CA GLU A 56 -4.17 -8.57 7.13
C GLU A 56 -2.74 -9.12 6.99
N GLY A 57 -1.76 -8.24 6.80
CA GLY A 57 -0.35 -8.59 6.61
C GLY A 57 0.45 -8.55 7.91
N LYS A 58 1.74 -8.93 7.81
CA LYS A 58 2.71 -8.82 8.93
C LYS A 58 2.87 -7.37 9.40
N PHE A 59 2.81 -6.42 8.48
CA PHE A 59 2.91 -5.00 8.75
C PHE A 59 1.59 -4.35 8.35
N PRO A 60 1.00 -3.54 9.23
CA PRO A 60 -0.14 -2.75 8.81
C PRO A 60 0.32 -1.66 7.84
N PHE A 61 -0.60 -1.21 7.01
CA PHE A 61 -0.40 -0.03 6.19
C PHE A 61 -1.64 0.86 6.18
N TYR A 62 -1.41 2.17 6.11
CA TYR A 62 -2.39 3.22 6.36
C TYR A 62 -1.98 4.50 5.63
N PHE A 63 -2.89 5.47 5.55
CA PHE A 63 -2.59 6.81 5.06
C PHE A 63 -2.27 7.73 6.24
N ARG A 64 -1.15 8.46 6.18
CA ARG A 64 -0.84 9.48 7.18
C ARG A 64 -1.78 10.67 7.04
N GLU A 65 -2.31 11.15 8.16
CA GLU A 65 -3.25 12.27 8.19
C GLU A 65 -2.67 13.56 7.59
N TRP A 66 -1.38 13.83 7.82
CA TRP A 66 -0.80 15.14 7.51
C TRP A 66 -0.24 15.29 6.08
N ASP A 67 -0.03 14.19 5.34
CA ASP A 67 0.41 14.22 3.93
C ASP A 67 -0.30 13.21 3.00
N HIS A 68 -1.24 12.43 3.54
CA HIS A 68 -1.99 11.40 2.84
C HIS A 68 -1.11 10.32 2.16
N GLN A 69 0.15 10.20 2.59
CA GLN A 69 1.05 9.16 2.10
C GLN A 69 0.65 7.80 2.66
N MET A 70 0.56 6.78 1.80
CA MET A 70 0.44 5.39 2.25
C MET A 70 1.77 4.91 2.83
N VAL A 71 1.82 4.68 4.14
CA VAL A 71 3.02 4.19 4.83
C VAL A 71 2.98 2.66 4.88
N ARG A 72 3.97 2.04 4.22
CA ARG A 72 4.20 0.59 4.23
C ARG A 72 5.67 0.28 3.96
N PRO A 73 6.23 -0.80 4.52
CA PRO A 73 7.55 -1.25 4.11
C PRO A 73 7.57 -1.55 2.60
N ALA A 74 8.64 -1.11 1.93
CA ALA A 74 8.97 -1.58 0.60
C ALA A 74 9.78 -2.88 0.70
N VAL A 75 9.92 -3.59 -0.41
CA VAL A 75 10.75 -4.80 -0.50
C VAL A 75 12.08 -4.48 -1.18
N ILE A 76 13.16 -5.03 -0.64
CA ILE A 76 14.48 -5.03 -1.27
C ILE A 76 14.60 -6.34 -2.03
N VAL A 77 14.84 -6.24 -3.33
CA VAL A 77 14.90 -7.39 -4.23
C VAL A 77 16.26 -7.45 -4.94
N GLN A 78 16.67 -8.66 -5.29
CA GLN A 78 17.85 -8.90 -6.11
C GLN A 78 17.45 -9.63 -7.39
N VAL A 79 17.90 -9.13 -8.55
CA VAL A 79 17.72 -9.83 -9.82
C VAL A 79 18.48 -11.15 -9.77
N LYS A 80 17.79 -12.24 -10.14
CA LYS A 80 18.38 -13.59 -10.14
C LYS A 80 19.51 -13.68 -11.16
N LYS A 81 20.57 -14.43 -10.82
CA LYS A 81 21.66 -14.74 -11.75
C LYS A 81 21.20 -15.59 -12.95
N GLN A 82 20.22 -16.46 -12.71
CA GLN A 82 19.61 -17.32 -13.72
C GLN A 82 18.09 -17.14 -13.64
N ILE A 83 17.49 -16.71 -14.74
CA ILE A 83 16.04 -16.44 -14.83
C ILE A 83 15.43 -17.60 -15.64
N SER A 84 14.76 -18.52 -14.94
CA SER A 84 14.14 -19.71 -15.54
C SER A 84 12.67 -19.52 -15.91
N ASP A 85 12.03 -18.47 -15.40
CA ASP A 85 10.64 -18.12 -15.68
C ASP A 85 10.53 -16.60 -15.88
N LYS A 86 9.68 -16.18 -16.82
CA LYS A 86 9.53 -14.77 -17.23
C LYS A 86 8.96 -13.87 -16.14
N TRP A 87 8.32 -14.43 -15.11
CA TRP A 87 7.72 -13.70 -14.00
C TRP A 87 8.50 -13.86 -12.69
N ASN A 88 9.34 -14.87 -12.57
CA ASN A 88 10.15 -15.18 -11.40
C ASN A 88 11.62 -14.75 -11.57
N TYR A 89 11.84 -13.43 -11.66
CA TYR A 89 13.14 -12.84 -12.01
C TYR A 89 13.87 -12.16 -10.85
N PHE A 90 13.27 -12.09 -9.64
CA PHE A 90 13.92 -11.57 -8.45
C PHE A 90 13.78 -12.47 -7.23
N ASP A 91 14.76 -12.41 -6.33
CA ASP A 91 14.66 -12.90 -4.96
C ASP A 91 14.28 -11.73 -4.05
N VAL A 92 13.30 -11.94 -3.17
CA VAL A 92 12.97 -10.96 -2.11
C VAL A 92 13.96 -11.18 -0.97
N LEU A 93 14.81 -10.20 -0.71
CA LEU A 93 15.86 -10.30 0.30
C LEU A 93 15.32 -9.98 1.69
N LYS A 94 14.60 -8.86 1.80
CA LYS A 94 14.01 -8.35 3.05
C LYS A 94 13.07 -7.18 2.78
N ASN A 95 12.38 -6.71 3.82
CA ASN A 95 11.72 -5.41 3.81
C ASN A 95 12.73 -4.28 4.06
N THR A 96 12.36 -3.05 3.70
CA THR A 96 13.15 -1.85 4.01
C THR A 96 13.18 -1.51 5.51
N SER A 97 12.22 -2.02 6.27
CA SER A 97 12.04 -1.77 7.70
C SER A 97 11.44 -3.00 8.39
N ASP A 98 11.77 -3.19 9.67
CA ASP A 98 11.31 -4.32 10.49
C ASP A 98 10.27 -3.91 11.56
N THR A 99 10.06 -2.62 11.76
CA THR A 99 9.09 -2.07 12.71
C THR A 99 8.22 -0.98 12.09
N ILE A 100 7.07 -0.69 12.70
CA ILE A 100 6.19 0.42 12.28
C ILE A 100 6.94 1.75 12.41
N ALA A 101 7.68 1.95 13.50
CA ALA A 101 8.44 3.19 13.74
C ALA A 101 9.55 3.40 12.70
N ASP A 102 10.29 2.35 12.33
CA ASP A 102 11.32 2.44 11.29
C ASP A 102 10.71 2.68 9.92
N THR A 103 9.52 2.11 9.66
CA THR A 103 8.77 2.37 8.42
C THR A 103 8.38 3.83 8.34
N GLU A 104 7.75 4.38 9.39
CA GLU A 104 7.39 5.80 9.46
C GLU A 104 8.58 6.71 9.22
N LYS A 105 9.70 6.44 9.89
CA LYS A 105 10.95 7.18 9.71
C LYS A 105 11.45 7.15 8.26
N ALA A 106 11.30 6.02 7.57
CA ALA A 106 11.73 5.89 6.18
C ALA A 106 10.90 6.73 5.20
N PHE A 107 9.68 7.13 5.55
CA PHE A 107 8.83 8.04 4.76
C PHE A 107 9.02 9.53 5.10
N GLY A 108 9.97 9.85 6.00
CA GLY A 108 10.33 11.22 6.34
C GLY A 108 9.35 11.92 7.28
N THR A 109 9.86 13.02 7.86
CA THR A 109 9.19 13.94 8.77
C THR A 109 8.42 15.04 8.03
N LYS A 110 7.61 15.83 8.75
CA LYS A 110 6.88 16.98 8.17
C LYS A 110 7.83 18.00 7.57
N GLU A 111 8.98 18.21 8.21
CA GLU A 111 10.00 19.17 7.80
C GLU A 111 10.73 18.71 6.52
N GLU A 112 11.00 17.41 6.39
CA GLU A 112 11.65 16.83 5.21
C GLU A 112 10.72 16.78 3.99
N ILE A 113 9.43 16.52 4.21
CA ILE A 113 8.43 16.41 3.14
C ILE A 113 7.86 17.79 2.73
N GLY A 114 7.68 18.70 3.70
CA GLY A 114 7.20 20.06 3.45
C GLY A 114 5.71 20.16 3.10
N CYS A 115 4.90 19.12 3.37
CA CYS A 115 3.46 19.17 3.14
C CYS A 115 2.77 20.08 4.16
N SER A 116 1.99 21.05 3.67
CA SER A 116 1.30 22.07 4.48
C SER A 116 -0.22 22.06 4.25
N MET A 117 -0.82 20.87 4.16
CA MET A 117 -2.27 20.76 3.99
C MET A 117 -3.00 21.34 5.21
N PRO A 118 -4.12 22.06 5.00
CA PRO A 118 -4.97 22.45 6.10
C PRO A 118 -5.60 21.22 6.76
N ALA A 119 -5.96 21.33 8.04
CA ALA A 119 -6.85 20.35 8.66
C ALA A 119 -8.21 20.34 7.92
N LEU A 120 -8.83 19.16 7.87
CA LEU A 120 -10.14 18.95 7.24
C LEU A 120 -11.28 19.64 7.99
#